data_AF-A0A4Y7T7Q3-F1
#
_entry.id   AF-A0A4Y7T7Q3-F1
#
_cell.length_a   1.000
_cell.length_b   1.000
_cell.length_c   1.000
_cell.angle_alpha   90.00
_cell.angle_beta   90.00
_cell.angle_gamma   90.00
#
_symmetry.space_group_name_H-M   'P 1'
#
loop_
_entity.id
_entity.type
_entity.pdbx_description
1 polymer ?
#
loop_
_entity_poly.entity_id
_entity_poly.type
_entity_poly.pdbx_seq_one_letter_code
_entity_poly.pdbx_strand_id
1 'polypeptide(L)'
;MEYNSGTGGGHAVSFPSPSLDMPPSKSITRTPTELVTYSSTVPFAEARARLEEYIKRNASIEQGVLAKIGGAESAEELTKAVGDVTQGGDFLFFQDYTFNGFLSLLEGRTVPPTKGYIFGNPLIARFILERDLIGGTFIPPRILLREHGYQGHSSGRPLTTLQYHKPSTLLPKAHLDRDKELKKQLEGLDAKIEEMVLEVLDENGPVKGKL
;
A
#
# COMPACT_ATOMS: atom_id res chain seq x y z
N MET A 1 58.65 -45.45 -34.34
CA MET A 1 57.86 -44.46 -33.58
C MET A 1 56.41 -44.63 -33.98
N GLU A 2 55.68 -45.44 -33.23
CA GLU A 2 54.24 -45.63 -33.40
C GLU A 2 53.51 -44.59 -32.53
N TYR A 3 52.62 -43.82 -33.16
CA TYR A 3 51.77 -42.85 -32.47
C TYR A 3 50.54 -43.56 -31.92
N ASN A 4 50.45 -43.60 -30.58
CA ASN A 4 49.32 -44.14 -29.84
C ASN A 4 48.29 -43.00 -29.64
N SER A 5 47.14 -43.08 -30.30
CA SER A 5 46.03 -42.12 -30.17
C SER A 5 45.17 -42.48 -28.95
N GLY A 6 45.45 -41.84 -27.81
CA GLY A 6 44.62 -41.93 -26.62
C GLY A 6 43.30 -41.19 -26.79
N THR A 7 42.19 -41.91 -26.68
CA THR A 7 40.82 -41.36 -26.60
C THR A 7 40.54 -40.91 -25.17
N GLY A 8 40.58 -39.59 -24.94
CA GLY A 8 40.15 -38.98 -23.68
C GLY A 8 38.62 -38.98 -23.58
N GLY A 9 38.09 -39.79 -22.66
CA GLY A 9 36.67 -39.83 -22.33
C GLY A 9 36.22 -38.53 -21.66
N GLY A 10 35.45 -37.72 -22.38
CA GLY A 10 34.69 -36.62 -21.81
C GLY A 10 33.48 -37.17 -21.06
N HIS A 11 33.54 -37.22 -19.72
CA HIS A 11 32.36 -37.43 -18.90
C HIS A 11 31.47 -36.18 -19.02
N ALA A 12 30.47 -36.24 -19.91
CA ALA A 12 29.37 -35.30 -19.89
C ALA A 12 28.63 -35.45 -18.56
N VAL A 13 28.73 -34.43 -17.71
CA VAL A 13 27.91 -34.32 -16.49
C VAL A 13 26.49 -34.03 -16.96
N SER A 14 25.67 -35.08 -17.01
CA SER A 14 24.24 -34.98 -17.26
C SER A 14 23.59 -34.34 -16.04
N PHE A 15 23.12 -33.10 -16.17
CA PHE A 15 22.24 -32.51 -15.19
C PHE A 15 20.84 -33.10 -15.37
N PRO A 16 20.23 -33.70 -14.34
CA PRO A 16 18.88 -34.19 -14.45
C PRO A 16 17.94 -33.03 -14.81
N SER A 17 17.22 -33.18 -15.92
CA SER A 17 16.15 -32.26 -16.30
C SER A 17 15.17 -32.13 -15.12
N PRO A 18 14.78 -30.91 -14.71
CA PRO A 18 13.81 -30.73 -13.65
C PRO A 18 12.51 -31.45 -14.05
N SER A 19 12.08 -32.41 -13.23
CA SER A 19 10.79 -33.07 -13.41
C SER A 19 9.70 -32.02 -13.33
N LEU A 20 8.91 -31.88 -14.40
CA LEU A 20 7.80 -30.92 -14.51
C LEU A 20 6.63 -31.22 -13.55
N ASP A 21 6.70 -32.31 -12.79
CA ASP A 21 5.66 -32.75 -11.86
C ASP A 21 6.06 -32.47 -10.39
N MET A 22 6.14 -31.20 -10.00
CA MET A 22 6.06 -30.85 -8.58
C MET A 22 4.62 -30.42 -8.24
N PRO A 23 3.91 -31.13 -7.35
CA PRO A 23 2.63 -30.66 -6.86
C PRO A 23 2.82 -29.36 -6.08
N PRO A 24 1.82 -28.45 -6.05
CA PRO A 24 1.90 -27.23 -5.26
C PRO A 24 2.08 -27.58 -3.78
N SER A 25 3.07 -26.96 -3.14
CA SER A 25 3.29 -27.07 -1.69
C SER A 25 2.83 -25.78 -0.99
N LYS A 26 2.45 -25.89 0.29
CA LYS A 26 1.96 -24.78 1.11
C LYS A 26 2.87 -24.55 2.30
N SER A 27 3.29 -23.30 2.49
CA SER A 27 3.90 -22.81 3.72
C SER A 27 3.06 -21.64 4.27
N ILE A 28 3.00 -21.50 5.59
CA ILE A 28 2.28 -20.41 6.25
C ILE A 28 3.26 -19.71 7.18
N THR A 29 3.52 -18.43 6.91
CA THR A 29 4.33 -17.56 7.77
C THR A 29 3.41 -16.60 8.51
N ARG A 30 3.53 -16.54 9.84
CA ARG A 30 2.79 -15.57 10.65
C ARG A 30 3.55 -14.24 10.67
N THR A 31 2.84 -13.15 10.42
CA THR A 31 3.37 -11.79 10.50
C THR A 31 2.63 -11.03 11.61
N PRO A 32 3.34 -10.29 12.49
CA PRO A 32 2.72 -9.47 13.51
C PRO A 32 2.21 -8.18 12.88
N THR A 33 0.93 -8.10 12.51
CA THR A 33 0.37 -6.87 11.91
C THR A 33 -0.25 -5.97 12.96
N GLU A 34 0.15 -4.69 13.00
CA GLU A 34 -0.49 -3.66 13.82
C GLU A 34 -1.54 -2.89 13.01
N LEU A 35 -2.76 -2.77 13.55
CA LEU A 35 -3.82 -1.91 13.03
C LEU A 35 -3.82 -0.61 13.83
N VAL A 36 -3.56 0.50 13.16
CA VAL A 36 -3.64 1.84 13.74
C VAL A 36 -5.05 2.39 13.55
N THR A 37 -5.60 3.03 14.58
CA THR A 37 -6.92 3.65 14.55
C THR A 37 -6.84 5.06 15.14
N TYR A 38 -7.17 6.06 14.35
CA TYR A 38 -7.42 7.42 14.81
C TYR A 38 -8.93 7.68 14.84
N SER A 39 -9.35 8.50 15.79
CA SER A 39 -10.74 8.92 15.97
C SER A 39 -10.79 10.43 16.07
N SER A 40 -11.77 11.08 15.44
CA SER A 40 -11.93 12.53 15.43
C SER A 40 -13.40 12.93 15.33
N THR A 41 -13.73 14.13 15.82
CA THR A 41 -15.07 14.71 15.66
C THR A 41 -15.27 15.43 14.32
N VAL A 42 -14.24 15.48 13.46
CA VAL A 42 -14.34 15.97 12.08
C VAL A 42 -15.42 15.15 11.34
N PRO A 43 -16.42 15.80 10.70
CA PRO A 43 -17.47 15.10 9.97
C PRO A 43 -16.92 14.18 8.88
N PHE A 44 -17.56 13.01 8.69
CA PHE A 44 -17.11 12.02 7.70
C PHE A 44 -16.93 12.61 6.30
N ALA A 45 -17.89 13.42 5.85
CA ALA A 45 -17.84 14.04 4.52
C ALA A 45 -16.62 14.96 4.34
N GLU A 46 -16.23 15.66 5.41
CA GLU A 46 -15.09 16.57 5.43
C GLU A 46 -13.76 15.80 5.48
N ALA A 47 -13.63 14.84 6.39
CA ALA A 47 -12.45 13.96 6.45
C ALA A 47 -12.26 13.21 5.12
N ARG A 48 -13.35 12.78 4.49
CA ARG A 48 -13.33 12.16 3.16
C ARG A 48 -12.77 13.10 2.11
N ALA A 49 -13.27 14.33 2.03
CA ALA A 49 -12.83 15.30 1.04
C ALA A 49 -11.33 15.63 1.21
N ARG A 50 -10.89 15.82 2.46
CA ARG A 50 -9.47 16.07 2.79
C ARG A 50 -8.58 14.88 2.40
N LEU A 51 -9.01 13.65 2.72
CA LEU A 51 -8.27 12.44 2.35
C LEU A 51 -8.18 12.29 0.83
N GLU A 52 -9.30 12.45 0.12
CA GLU A 52 -9.36 12.35 -1.35
C GLU A 52 -8.47 13.41 -2.03
N GLU A 53 -8.36 14.60 -1.46
CA GLU A 53 -7.42 15.63 -1.92
C GLU A 53 -5.96 15.27 -1.63
N TYR A 54 -5.65 14.81 -0.42
CA TYR A 54 -4.29 14.44 -0.02
C TYR A 54 -3.72 13.33 -0.92
N ILE A 55 -4.52 12.29 -1.19
CA ILE A 55 -4.13 11.18 -2.08
C ILE A 55 -4.36 11.50 -3.57
N LYS A 56 -4.68 12.75 -3.91
CA LYS A 56 -4.85 13.20 -5.30
C LYS A 56 -5.84 12.36 -6.10
N ARG A 57 -6.98 12.00 -5.50
CA ARG A 57 -7.98 11.11 -6.12
C ARG A 57 -8.46 11.60 -7.47
N ASN A 58 -8.94 12.84 -7.54
CA ASN A 58 -9.50 13.40 -8.78
C ASN A 58 -8.42 13.52 -9.85
N ALA A 59 -7.25 14.10 -9.51
CA ALA A 59 -6.12 14.21 -10.42
C ALA A 59 -5.64 12.84 -10.94
N SER A 60 -5.59 11.82 -10.08
CA SER A 60 -5.19 10.46 -10.47
C SER A 60 -6.15 9.85 -11.50
N ILE A 61 -7.46 10.06 -11.32
CA ILE A 61 -8.50 9.57 -12.23
C ILE A 61 -8.49 10.35 -13.55
N GLU A 62 -8.55 11.68 -13.47
CA GLU A 62 -8.63 12.56 -14.64
C GLU A 62 -7.40 12.43 -15.55
N GLN A 63 -6.21 12.26 -14.95
CA GLN A 63 -4.98 12.10 -15.69
C GLN A 63 -4.69 10.64 -16.10
N GLY A 64 -5.54 9.67 -15.70
CA GLY A 64 -5.37 8.26 -16.02
C GLY A 64 -4.04 7.68 -15.52
N VAL A 65 -3.59 8.08 -14.32
CA VAL A 65 -2.22 7.84 -13.86
C VAL A 65 -1.84 6.36 -13.80
N LEU A 66 -2.78 5.48 -13.43
CA LEU A 66 -2.52 4.04 -13.37
C LEU A 66 -2.29 3.43 -14.75
N ALA A 67 -3.00 3.90 -15.77
CA ALA A 67 -2.78 3.46 -17.14
C ALA A 67 -1.40 3.93 -17.64
N LYS A 68 -1.01 5.17 -17.31
CA LYS A 68 0.31 5.71 -17.63
C LYS A 68 1.43 4.93 -16.93
N ILE A 69 1.28 4.62 -15.64
CA ILE A 69 2.25 3.81 -14.89
C ILE A 69 2.34 2.40 -15.50
N GLY A 70 1.21 1.76 -15.79
CA GLY A 70 1.17 0.41 -16.36
C GLY A 70 1.68 0.31 -17.80
N GLY A 71 1.68 1.42 -18.53
CA GLY A 71 2.17 1.52 -19.91
C GLY A 71 3.53 2.21 -20.07
N ALA A 72 4.19 2.60 -18.98
CA ALA A 72 5.50 3.26 -19.06
C ALA A 72 6.58 2.28 -19.53
N GLU A 73 7.39 2.70 -20.50
CA GLU A 73 8.47 1.89 -21.08
C GLU A 73 9.85 2.27 -20.51
N SER A 74 9.91 3.36 -19.73
CA SER A 74 11.13 3.86 -19.11
C SER A 74 10.91 4.35 -17.67
N ALA A 75 12.01 4.45 -16.92
CA ALA A 75 11.97 4.99 -15.55
C ALA A 75 11.57 6.48 -15.55
N GLU A 76 11.97 7.21 -16.58
CA GLU A 76 11.66 8.62 -16.78
C GLU A 76 10.16 8.83 -17.01
N GLU A 77 9.53 8.02 -17.87
CA GLU A 77 8.09 8.06 -18.10
C GLU A 77 7.29 7.73 -16.85
N LEU A 78 7.69 6.70 -16.10
CA LEU A 78 7.05 6.33 -14.84
C LEU A 78 7.18 7.47 -13.81
N THR A 79 8.39 8.02 -13.66
CA THR A 79 8.65 9.12 -12.71
C THR A 79 7.84 10.35 -13.08
N LYS A 80 7.76 10.68 -14.37
CA LYS A 80 6.95 11.78 -14.87
C LYS A 80 5.46 11.55 -14.60
N ALA A 81 4.95 10.36 -14.91
CA ALA A 81 3.54 10.04 -14.69
C ALA A 81 3.13 10.18 -13.21
N VAL A 82 4.00 9.75 -12.29
CA VAL A 82 3.79 9.95 -10.85
C VAL A 82 3.89 11.44 -10.49
N GLY A 83 4.94 12.14 -10.94
CA GLY A 83 5.20 13.54 -10.61
C GLY A 83 4.13 14.51 -11.10
N ASP A 84 3.56 14.28 -12.29
CA ASP A 84 2.49 15.10 -12.88
C ASP A 84 1.22 15.13 -12.01
N VAL A 85 1.00 14.08 -11.21
CA VAL A 85 -0.16 13.95 -10.31
C VAL A 85 0.19 14.36 -8.88
N THR A 86 1.32 13.91 -8.35
CA THR A 86 1.66 14.16 -6.95
C THR A 86 2.11 15.60 -6.73
N GLN A 87 2.73 16.24 -7.72
CA GLN A 87 3.24 17.62 -7.63
C GLN A 87 4.12 17.86 -6.38
N GLY A 88 4.94 16.87 -6.03
CA GLY A 88 5.79 16.89 -4.82
C GLY A 88 5.14 16.28 -3.59
N GLY A 89 3.84 15.96 -3.63
CA GLY A 89 3.14 15.21 -2.59
C GLY A 89 3.57 13.73 -2.51
N ASP A 90 3.19 13.10 -1.40
CA ASP A 90 3.66 11.75 -1.07
C ASP A 90 2.90 10.63 -1.76
N PHE A 91 1.60 10.82 -2.00
CA PHE A 91 0.70 9.73 -2.41
C PHE A 91 -0.18 10.11 -3.59
N LEU A 92 -0.53 9.09 -4.37
CA LEU A 92 -1.57 9.11 -5.40
C LEU A 92 -2.59 8.00 -5.14
N PHE A 93 -3.76 8.15 -5.76
CA PHE A 93 -4.90 7.26 -5.60
C PHE A 93 -4.83 6.09 -6.59
N PHE A 94 -5.14 4.89 -6.10
CA PHE A 94 -5.24 3.69 -6.92
C PHE A 94 -6.69 3.20 -7.05
N GLN A 95 -7.41 3.08 -5.93
CA GLN A 95 -8.77 2.53 -5.94
C GLN A 95 -9.53 2.90 -4.67
N ASP A 96 -10.86 2.94 -4.74
CA ASP A 96 -11.73 3.00 -3.57
C ASP A 96 -12.81 1.90 -3.57
N TYR A 97 -13.37 1.65 -2.38
CA TYR A 97 -14.50 0.76 -2.17
C TYR A 97 -15.49 1.41 -1.22
N THR A 98 -16.77 1.44 -1.59
CA THR A 98 -17.85 1.94 -0.73
C THR A 98 -18.62 0.77 -0.15
N PHE A 99 -18.47 0.55 1.17
CA PHE A 99 -19.05 -0.62 1.83
C PHE A 99 -20.51 -0.41 2.26
N ASN A 100 -20.86 0.81 2.66
CA ASN A 100 -22.17 1.09 3.24
C ASN A 100 -23.33 0.87 2.25
N GLY A 101 -23.13 1.07 0.95
CA GLY A 101 -24.18 0.90 -0.06
C GLY A 101 -24.71 -0.53 -0.13
N PHE A 102 -23.84 -1.49 -0.44
CA PHE A 102 -24.25 -2.89 -0.56
C PHE A 102 -24.62 -3.51 0.80
N LEU A 103 -23.95 -3.10 1.89
CA LEU A 103 -24.32 -3.60 3.23
C LEU A 103 -25.71 -3.12 3.64
N SER A 104 -26.08 -1.87 3.34
CA SER A 104 -27.43 -1.38 3.64
C SER A 104 -28.50 -2.14 2.87
N LEU A 105 -28.22 -2.50 1.61
CA LEU A 105 -29.12 -3.31 0.79
C LEU A 105 -29.31 -4.72 1.35
N LEU A 106 -28.22 -5.37 1.77
CA LEU A 106 -28.26 -6.74 2.29
C LEU A 106 -28.88 -6.83 3.70
N GLU A 107 -28.67 -5.82 4.54
CA GLU A 107 -29.13 -5.82 5.92
C GLU A 107 -30.52 -5.20 6.12
N GLY A 108 -31.10 -4.57 5.09
CA GLY A 108 -32.41 -3.91 5.19
C GLY A 108 -32.44 -2.73 6.17
N ARG A 109 -31.27 -2.16 6.49
CA ARG A 109 -31.11 -1.00 7.39
C ARG A 109 -30.05 -0.05 6.86
N THR A 110 -30.06 1.19 7.34
CA THR A 110 -28.98 2.13 7.00
C THR A 110 -27.70 1.75 7.74
N VAL A 111 -26.63 1.51 6.97
CA VAL A 111 -25.27 1.31 7.49
C VAL A 111 -24.51 2.65 7.42
N PRO A 112 -23.82 3.07 8.50
CA PRO A 112 -23.06 4.31 8.50
C PRO A 112 -22.01 4.37 7.36
N PRO A 113 -21.73 5.57 6.82
CA PRO A 113 -20.73 5.78 5.78
C PRO A 113 -19.41 5.06 6.09
N THR A 114 -18.97 4.21 5.17
CA THR A 114 -17.74 3.42 5.31
C THR A 114 -17.10 3.27 3.94
N LYS A 115 -15.88 3.80 3.79
CA LYS A 115 -15.16 3.83 2.52
C LYS A 115 -13.69 3.45 2.70
N GLY A 116 -13.24 2.48 1.91
CA GLY A 116 -11.84 2.07 1.86
C GLY A 116 -11.13 2.72 0.68
N TYR A 117 -9.85 3.02 0.84
CA TYR A 117 -8.97 3.51 -0.22
C TYR A 117 -7.71 2.67 -0.30
N ILE A 118 -7.24 2.49 -1.52
CA ILE A 118 -5.92 2.01 -1.87
C ILE A 118 -5.17 3.20 -2.45
N PHE A 119 -4.02 3.52 -1.86
CA PHE A 119 -3.23 4.70 -2.18
C PHE A 119 -1.75 4.36 -2.00
N GLY A 120 -0.87 5.13 -2.63
CA GLY A 120 0.56 4.91 -2.48
C GLY A 120 1.36 5.72 -3.48
N ASN A 121 2.63 5.36 -3.64
CA ASN A 121 3.50 5.98 -4.62
C ASN A 121 4.48 4.93 -5.15
N PRO A 122 4.46 4.60 -6.46
CA PRO A 122 5.36 3.61 -7.05
C PRO A 122 6.84 3.92 -6.79
N LEU A 123 7.23 5.20 -6.69
CA LEU A 123 8.61 5.60 -6.41
C LEU A 123 9.02 5.27 -4.97
N ILE A 124 8.10 5.36 -4.01
CA ILE A 124 8.32 4.90 -2.64
C ILE A 124 8.32 3.36 -2.59
N ALA A 125 7.35 2.73 -3.26
CA ALA A 125 7.20 1.27 -3.31
C ALA A 125 8.44 0.58 -3.88
N ARG A 126 9.08 1.18 -4.89
CA ARG A 126 10.31 0.68 -5.52
C ARG A 126 11.38 0.33 -4.49
N PHE A 127 11.65 1.20 -3.52
CA PHE A 127 12.71 0.97 -2.53
C PHE A 127 12.45 -0.23 -1.62
N ILE A 128 11.17 -0.56 -1.40
CA ILE A 128 10.73 -1.71 -0.63
C ILE A 128 10.82 -2.98 -1.50
N LEU A 129 10.28 -2.92 -2.72
CA LEU A 129 10.21 -4.06 -3.63
C LEU A 129 11.59 -4.48 -4.16
N GLU A 130 12.54 -3.56 -4.33
CA GLU A 130 13.93 -3.88 -4.69
C GLU A 130 14.66 -4.68 -3.59
N ARG A 131 14.26 -4.53 -2.33
CA ARG A 131 14.86 -5.22 -1.19
C ARG A 131 14.13 -6.51 -0.85
N ASP A 132 12.81 -6.49 -0.92
CA ASP A 132 11.98 -7.66 -0.62
C ASP A 132 10.65 -7.63 -1.39
N LEU A 133 10.54 -8.49 -2.40
CA LEU A 133 9.34 -8.62 -3.22
C LEU A 133 8.12 -9.13 -2.43
N ILE A 134 8.31 -9.75 -1.25
CA ILE A 134 7.19 -10.08 -0.35
C ILE A 134 6.45 -8.80 0.09
N GLY A 135 7.11 -7.65 0.04
CA GLY A 135 6.51 -6.33 0.18
C GLY A 135 5.26 -6.11 -0.69
N GLY A 136 5.23 -6.72 -1.87
CA GLY A 136 4.11 -6.63 -2.80
C GLY A 136 2.80 -7.26 -2.29
N THR A 137 2.85 -8.04 -1.21
CA THR A 137 1.63 -8.62 -0.60
C THR A 137 0.78 -7.60 0.17
N PHE A 138 1.36 -6.45 0.52
CA PHE A 138 0.67 -5.41 1.30
C PHE A 138 0.88 -3.98 0.77
N ILE A 139 1.72 -3.79 -0.24
CA ILE A 139 1.85 -2.53 -0.98
C ILE A 139 0.98 -2.63 -2.25
N PRO A 140 0.20 -1.61 -2.62
CA PRO A 140 0.03 -0.31 -1.94
C PRO A 140 -0.74 -0.37 -0.60
N PRO A 141 -0.46 0.56 0.33
CA PRO A 141 -1.22 0.73 1.57
C PRO A 141 -2.74 0.85 1.38
N ARG A 142 -3.47 0.48 2.42
CA ARG A 142 -4.93 0.56 2.49
C ARG A 142 -5.36 1.31 3.72
N ILE A 143 -6.40 2.12 3.58
CA ILE A 143 -6.96 2.94 4.66
C ILE A 143 -8.49 2.86 4.62
N LEU A 144 -9.10 2.73 5.80
CA LEU A 144 -10.54 2.65 5.96
C LEU A 144 -11.02 3.90 6.71
N LEU A 145 -11.88 4.68 6.07
CA LEU A 145 -12.57 5.80 6.68
C LEU A 145 -13.99 5.37 7.03
N ARG A 146 -14.43 5.63 8.27
CA ARG A 146 -15.74 5.20 8.75
C ARG A 146 -16.38 6.24 9.66
N GLU A 147 -17.69 6.40 9.53
CA GLU A 147 -18.51 7.09 10.52
C GLU A 147 -19.06 6.08 11.54
N HIS A 148 -18.93 6.41 12.82
CA HIS A 148 -19.60 5.73 13.92
C HIS A 148 -20.82 6.55 14.35
N GLY A 149 -21.89 5.86 14.74
CA GLY A 149 -23.06 6.52 15.32
C GLY A 149 -22.73 7.22 16.64
N TYR A 150 -23.68 8.00 17.15
CA TYR A 150 -23.55 8.84 18.36
C TYR A 150 -23.26 8.07 19.68
N GLN A 151 -23.23 6.73 19.66
CA GLN A 151 -23.08 5.94 20.88
C GLN A 151 -21.63 5.98 21.37
N GLY A 152 -21.40 6.71 22.46
CA GLY A 152 -20.14 6.70 23.22
C GLY A 152 -19.40 8.03 23.30
N HIS A 153 -19.86 9.08 22.60
CA HIS A 153 -19.22 10.40 22.66
C HIS A 153 -20.08 11.42 23.41
N SER A 154 -19.51 12.01 24.45
CA SER A 154 -20.12 13.09 25.25
C SER A 154 -20.43 14.36 24.45
N SER A 155 -19.87 14.51 23.24
CA SER A 155 -20.05 15.68 22.36
C SER A 155 -21.36 15.67 21.57
N GLY A 156 -22.10 14.55 21.55
CA GLY A 156 -23.34 14.43 20.77
C GLY A 156 -23.12 14.52 19.25
N ARG A 157 -21.89 14.30 18.75
CA ARG A 157 -21.54 14.28 17.32
C ARG A 157 -21.15 12.86 16.87
N PRO A 158 -21.37 12.47 15.61
CA PRO A 158 -20.82 11.23 15.07
C PRO A 158 -19.29 11.24 15.17
N LEU A 159 -18.70 10.08 15.44
CA LEU A 159 -17.24 9.93 15.50
C LEU A 159 -16.75 9.40 14.16
N THR A 160 -15.80 10.10 13.53
CA THR A 160 -15.13 9.59 12.33
C THR A 160 -13.86 8.86 12.75
N THR A 161 -13.68 7.65 12.24
CA THR A 161 -12.44 6.87 12.42
C THR A 161 -11.72 6.67 11.11
N LEU A 162 -10.40 6.61 11.21
CA LEU A 162 -9.53 6.27 10.12
C LEU A 162 -8.59 5.16 10.60
N GLN A 163 -8.57 4.06 9.85
CA GLN A 163 -7.82 2.85 10.21
C GLN A 163 -6.89 2.41 9.08
N TYR A 164 -5.67 2.01 9.41
CA TYR A 164 -4.72 1.44 8.44
C TYR A 164 -3.79 0.44 9.12
N HIS A 165 -3.25 -0.50 8.36
CA HIS A 165 -2.20 -1.38 8.86
C HIS A 165 -0.85 -0.67 8.79
N LYS A 166 -0.07 -0.73 9.86
CA LYS A 166 1.24 -0.07 9.95
C LYS A 166 2.27 -0.77 9.06
N PRO A 167 2.78 -0.11 7.99
CA PRO A 167 3.73 -0.71 7.05
C PRO A 167 4.91 -1.46 7.68
N SER A 168 5.57 -0.89 8.69
CA SER A 168 6.74 -1.49 9.34
C SER A 168 6.47 -2.81 10.08
N THR A 169 5.20 -3.20 10.21
CA THR A 169 4.77 -4.43 10.90
C THR A 169 4.33 -5.53 9.92
N LEU A 170 4.19 -5.21 8.63
CA LEU A 170 3.60 -6.13 7.66
C LEU A 170 4.55 -7.23 7.19
N LEU A 171 5.86 -7.04 7.34
CA LEU A 171 6.86 -8.06 7.02
C LEU A 171 7.17 -8.97 8.22
N PRO A 172 7.53 -10.24 7.97
CA PRO A 172 8.04 -11.10 9.02
C PRO A 172 9.26 -10.46 9.70
N LYS A 173 9.34 -10.53 11.03
CA LYS A 173 10.44 -9.95 11.81
C LYS A 173 11.82 -10.39 11.29
N ALA A 174 11.95 -11.66 10.89
CA ALA A 174 13.19 -12.19 10.33
C ALA A 174 13.67 -11.45 9.07
N HIS A 175 12.76 -10.84 8.30
CA HIS A 175 13.07 -10.03 7.11
C HIS A 175 13.52 -8.61 7.50
N LEU A 176 12.91 -8.04 8.54
CA LEU A 176 13.25 -6.70 9.04
C LEU A 176 14.58 -6.69 9.82
N ASP A 177 14.85 -7.74 10.59
CA ASP A 177 16.08 -7.85 11.41
C ASP A 177 17.34 -7.98 10.53
N ARG A 178 17.20 -8.55 9.33
CA ARG A 178 18.30 -8.74 8.36
C ARG A 178 18.51 -7.55 7.42
N ASP A 179 17.54 -6.65 7.29
CA ASP A 179 17.65 -5.46 6.45
C ASP A 179 17.16 -4.21 7.20
N LYS A 180 18.11 -3.53 7.84
CA LYS A 180 17.86 -2.30 8.60
C LYS A 180 17.40 -1.13 7.72
N GLU A 181 17.81 -1.11 6.45
CA GLU A 181 17.40 -0.03 5.54
C GLU A 181 15.96 -0.24 5.08
N LEU A 182 15.57 -1.48 4.76
CA LEU A 182 14.16 -1.83 4.51
C LEU A 182 13.28 -1.43 5.70
N LYS A 183 13.70 -1.76 6.92
CA LYS A 183 12.98 -1.37 8.14
C LYS A 183 12.82 0.14 8.24
N LYS A 184 13.90 0.90 8.04
CA LYS A 184 13.88 2.37 8.05
C LYS A 184 12.96 2.97 6.98
N GLN A 185 12.93 2.40 5.78
CA GLN A 185 12.03 2.85 4.71
C GLN A 185 10.56 2.61 5.07
N LEU A 186 10.25 1.48 5.69
CA LEU A 186 8.90 1.19 6.18
C LEU A 186 8.50 2.10 7.34
N GLU A 187 9.40 2.38 8.27
CA GLU A 187 9.18 3.37 9.35
C GLU A 187 8.99 4.79 8.79
N GLY A 188 9.70 5.15 7.72
CA GLY A 188 9.47 6.41 7.00
C GLY A 188 8.09 6.46 6.33
N LEU A 189 7.63 5.34 5.78
CA LEU A 189 6.27 5.23 5.23
C LEU A 189 5.21 5.29 6.34
N ASP A 190 5.45 4.69 7.52
CA ASP A 190 4.57 4.83 8.67
C ASP A 190 4.36 6.30 9.02
N ALA A 191 5.45 7.07 9.12
CA ALA A 191 5.41 8.49 9.48
C ALA A 191 4.63 9.33 8.45
N LYS A 192 4.83 9.08 7.16
CA LYS A 192 4.09 9.78 6.08
C LYS A 192 2.59 9.49 6.11
N ILE A 193 2.21 8.23 6.42
CA ILE A 193 0.79 7.88 6.56
C ILE A 193 0.23 8.53 7.82
N GLU A 194 0.94 8.49 8.95
CA GLU A 194 0.50 9.15 10.18
C GLU A 194 0.31 10.66 9.99
N GLU A 195 1.25 11.35 9.34
CA GLU A 195 1.16 12.78 9.02
C GLU A 195 -0.10 13.09 8.20
N MET A 196 -0.34 12.33 7.12
CA MET A 196 -1.56 12.45 6.32
C MET A 196 -2.82 12.29 7.18
N VAL A 197 -2.85 11.28 8.04
CA VAL A 197 -4.03 10.98 8.88
C VAL A 197 -4.29 12.09 9.87
N LEU A 198 -3.24 12.62 10.50
CA LEU A 198 -3.35 13.74 11.43
C LEU A 198 -3.85 15.00 10.71
N GLU A 199 -3.36 15.30 9.50
CA GLU A 199 -3.86 16.43 8.71
C GLU A 199 -5.32 16.27 8.31
N VAL A 200 -5.72 15.07 7.85
CA VAL A 200 -7.10 14.78 7.47
C VAL A 200 -8.05 14.97 8.65
N LEU A 201 -7.62 14.57 9.85
CA LEU A 201 -8.44 14.56 11.06
C LEU A 201 -8.28 15.80 11.95
N ASP A 202 -7.48 16.80 11.55
CA ASP A 202 -7.27 18.03 12.31
C ASP A 202 -8.58 18.84 12.41
N GLU A 203 -9.02 19.10 13.64
CA GLU A 203 -10.24 19.88 13.91
C GLU A 203 -10.10 21.34 13.46
N ASN A 204 -8.88 21.86 13.36
CA ASN A 204 -8.62 23.24 12.92
C ASN A 204 -8.53 23.40 11.40
N GLY A 205 -8.64 22.28 10.66
CA GLY A 205 -8.46 22.25 9.21
C GLY A 205 -6.99 22.20 8.79
N PRO A 206 -6.70 22.01 7.49
CA PRO A 206 -5.34 21.87 7.01
C PRO A 206 -4.51 23.11 7.33
N VAL A 207 -3.33 22.91 7.92
CA VAL A 207 -2.36 23.97 8.21
C VAL A 207 -1.83 24.52 6.88
N LYS A 208 -2.45 25.61 6.40
CA LYS A 208 -1.96 26.34 5.22
C LYS A 208 -0.55 26.87 5.51
N GLY A 209 0.51 26.19 5.06
CA GLY A 209 1.86 26.75 5.22
C GLY A 209 3.10 25.86 5.02
N LYS A 210 3.00 24.59 4.64
CA LYS A 210 4.18 23.82 4.20
C LYS A 210 4.02 23.40 2.74
N LEU A 211 4.54 24.25 1.86
CA LEU A 211 4.90 23.95 0.47
C LEU A 211 6.39 23.61 0.43
#